data_AF-A0A671E9G2-F1
#
_entry.id   AF-A0A671E9G2-F1
#
_cell.length_a   1.000
_cell.length_b   1.000
_cell.length_c   1.000
_cell.angle_alpha   90.00
_cell.angle_beta   90.00
_cell.angle_gamma   90.00
#
_symmetry.space_group_name_H-M   'P 1'
#
loop_
_entity.id
_entity.type
_entity.pdbx_description
1 polymer ?
#
loop_
_entity_poly.entity_id
_entity_poly.type
_entity_poly.pdbx_seq_one_letter_code
_entity_poly.pdbx_strand_id
1 'polypeptide(L)'
;EKSQEYLNLLKDEQLSSKALEAARNCANKYMVKSCGKDGFQIRVRLHPFQVICINKMWSCAGADRLQTGMRVPLESPQDPVARVHIGQVIMSICIKLQNKECVIEALRSAKFKCPGHQKIRMSKKWGFTTFNADEFEDTVAKKWLIPDGYGFKYIPNHGPLDKWLVLYS
;
A
#
# COMPACT_ATOMS: atom_id res chain seq x y z
N GLU A 1 -10.89 -18.56 4.41
CA GLU A 1 -9.61 -18.26 3.74
C GLU A 1 -9.50 -16.79 3.33
N LYS A 2 -8.38 -16.13 3.68
CA LYS A 2 -8.11 -14.71 3.34
C LYS A 2 -7.00 -14.63 2.29
N SER A 3 -7.31 -14.11 1.12
CA SER A 3 -6.32 -13.85 0.06
C SER A 3 -5.88 -12.39 0.09
N GLN A 4 -4.59 -12.16 -0.14
CA GLN A 4 -4.06 -10.81 -0.38
C GLN A 4 -3.86 -10.62 -1.88
N GLU A 5 -4.41 -9.54 -2.41
CA GLU A 5 -4.08 -9.04 -3.74
C GLU A 5 -3.26 -7.78 -3.61
N TYR A 6 -2.32 -7.60 -4.53
CA TYR A 6 -1.49 -6.42 -4.50
C TYR A 6 -1.17 -5.88 -5.89
N LEU A 7 -1.07 -4.56 -5.94
CA LEU A 7 -0.68 -3.82 -7.13
C LEU A 7 0.83 -3.54 -7.08
N ASN A 8 1.56 -4.05 -8.06
CA ASN A 8 3.01 -3.86 -8.20
C ASN A 8 3.33 -2.95 -9.37
N LEU A 9 4.34 -2.10 -9.21
CA LEU A 9 4.90 -1.33 -10.31
C LEU A 9 5.90 -2.14 -11.13
N LEU A 10 5.90 -1.90 -12.44
CA LEU A 10 6.83 -2.51 -13.40
C LEU A 10 7.93 -1.53 -13.86
N LYS A 11 7.98 -0.32 -13.29
CA LYS A 11 8.97 0.72 -13.60
C LYS A 11 9.32 1.52 -12.34
N ASP A 12 10.54 2.05 -12.32
CA ASP A 12 11.00 2.98 -11.30
C ASP A 12 10.41 4.37 -11.58
N GLU A 13 9.55 4.86 -10.69
CA GLU A 13 8.80 6.09 -10.90
C GLU A 13 8.56 6.83 -9.57
N GLN A 14 8.14 8.09 -9.70
CA GLN A 14 7.76 8.95 -8.60
C GLN A 14 6.22 9.09 -8.58
N LEU A 15 5.58 8.57 -7.53
CA LEU A 15 4.14 8.65 -7.35
C LEU A 15 3.77 9.82 -6.44
N SER A 16 2.99 10.76 -6.96
CA SER A 16 2.46 11.86 -6.15
C SER A 16 1.54 11.36 -5.06
N SER A 17 1.58 12.00 -3.88
CA SER A 17 0.62 11.78 -2.80
C SER A 17 -0.85 11.91 -3.27
N LYS A 18 -1.12 12.84 -4.19
CA LYS A 18 -2.45 13.04 -4.81
C LYS A 18 -2.90 11.81 -5.62
N ALA A 19 -1.98 11.22 -6.39
CA ALA A 19 -2.25 10.03 -7.19
C ALA A 19 -2.53 8.81 -6.29
N LEU A 20 -1.76 8.65 -5.20
CA LEU A 20 -1.97 7.59 -4.22
C LEU A 20 -3.34 7.72 -3.53
N GLU A 21 -3.73 8.93 -3.17
CA GLU A 21 -5.03 9.17 -2.53
C GLU A 21 -6.21 8.96 -3.50
N ALA A 22 -6.06 9.38 -4.76
CA ALA A 22 -7.04 9.11 -5.80
C ALA A 22 -7.19 7.60 -6.06
N ALA A 23 -6.08 6.86 -6.12
CA ALA A 23 -6.07 5.41 -6.28
C ALA A 23 -6.75 4.71 -5.09
N ARG A 24 -6.44 5.14 -3.86
CA ARG A 24 -7.07 4.64 -2.63
C ARG A 24 -8.58 4.84 -2.64
N ASN A 25 -9.03 6.06 -2.93
CA ASN A 25 -10.47 6.39 -2.95
C ASN A 25 -11.21 5.66 -4.06
N CYS A 26 -10.59 5.48 -5.22
CA CYS A 26 -11.15 4.72 -6.33
C CYS A 26 -11.37 3.24 -5.96
N ALA A 27 -10.35 2.58 -5.41
CA ALA A 27 -10.48 1.20 -4.94
C ALA A 27 -11.50 1.07 -3.81
N ASN A 28 -11.46 1.97 -2.82
CA ASN A 28 -12.36 1.94 -1.68
C ASN A 28 -13.83 2.11 -2.11
N LYS A 29 -14.12 3.07 -2.99
CA LYS A 29 -15.48 3.31 -3.49
C LYS A 29 -16.04 2.09 -4.22
N TYR A 30 -15.24 1.42 -5.04
CA TYR A 30 -15.66 0.21 -5.75
C TYR A 30 -15.91 -0.94 -4.76
N MET A 31 -14.97 -1.17 -3.83
CA MET A 31 -15.06 -2.27 -2.86
C MET A 31 -16.22 -2.11 -1.87
N VAL A 32 -16.50 -0.89 -1.40
CA VAL A 32 -17.67 -0.62 -0.54
C VAL A 32 -18.98 -0.92 -1.27
N LYS A 33 -19.05 -0.63 -2.58
CA LYS A 33 -20.24 -0.90 -3.40
C LYS A 33 -20.46 -2.41 -3.60
N SER A 34 -19.40 -3.16 -3.87
CA SER A 34 -19.52 -4.58 -4.25
C SER A 34 -19.52 -5.53 -3.05
N CYS A 35 -18.69 -5.28 -2.04
CA CYS A 35 -18.45 -6.22 -0.93
C CYS A 35 -18.94 -5.73 0.43
N GLY A 36 -19.43 -4.49 0.52
CA GLY A 36 -19.74 -3.83 1.77
C GLY A 36 -18.50 -3.36 2.53
N LYS A 37 -18.69 -2.46 3.51
CA LYS A 37 -17.61 -1.78 4.25
C LYS A 37 -16.71 -2.74 5.04
N ASP A 38 -17.28 -3.81 5.60
CA ASP A 38 -16.56 -4.76 6.46
C ASP A 38 -16.02 -5.98 5.68
N GLY A 39 -16.25 -6.03 4.37
CA GLY A 39 -15.89 -7.16 3.52
C GLY A 39 -14.41 -7.22 3.12
N PHE A 40 -13.65 -6.15 3.37
CA PHE A 40 -12.27 -6.03 2.90
C PHE A 40 -11.43 -5.15 3.81
N GLN A 41 -10.12 -5.26 3.65
CA GLN A 41 -9.17 -4.33 4.24
C GLN A 41 -8.18 -3.85 3.19
N ILE A 42 -8.07 -2.53 3.05
CA ILE A 42 -7.14 -1.87 2.13
C ILE A 42 -5.97 -1.25 2.88
N ARG A 43 -4.77 -1.37 2.31
CA ARG A 43 -3.53 -0.76 2.82
C ARG A 43 -2.73 -0.17 1.67
N VAL A 44 -2.46 1.13 1.73
CA VAL A 44 -1.42 1.76 0.91
C VAL A 44 -0.09 1.51 1.64
N ARG A 45 0.83 0.78 1.00
CA ARG A 45 2.13 0.43 1.60
C ARG A 45 3.18 1.49 1.36
N LEU A 46 2.92 2.36 0.40
CA LEU A 46 3.83 3.39 -0.03
C LEU A 46 3.58 4.69 0.75
N HIS A 47 4.64 5.30 1.28
CA HIS A 47 4.58 6.56 2.01
C HIS A 47 5.34 7.66 1.25
N PRO A 48 4.73 8.84 1.04
CA PRO A 48 5.38 9.93 0.32
C PRO A 48 6.28 10.74 1.25
N PHE A 49 7.55 10.36 1.33
CA PHE A 49 8.56 11.08 2.12
C PHE A 49 9.36 12.11 1.32
N GLN A 50 9.48 11.93 0.01
CA GLN A 50 10.24 12.83 -0.83
C GLN A 50 9.40 14.07 -1.12
N VAL A 51 9.93 15.27 -0.90
CA VAL A 51 9.27 16.52 -1.34
C VAL A 51 9.86 16.93 -2.68
N ILE A 52 8.98 17.25 -3.64
CA ILE A 52 9.36 17.91 -4.90
C ILE A 52 9.25 19.41 -4.67
N CYS A 53 10.24 20.14 -5.17
CA CYS A 53 10.27 21.58 -5.10
C CYS A 53 10.02 22.20 -6.47
N ILE A 54 9.55 23.44 -6.48
CA ILE A 54 9.25 24.21 -7.70
C ILE A 54 9.83 25.60 -7.62
N ASN A 55 10.42 26.06 -8.72
CA ASN A 55 10.68 27.47 -8.97
C ASN A 55 9.41 28.11 -9.54
N LYS A 56 8.62 28.80 -8.70
CA LYS A 56 7.31 29.33 -9.08
C LYS A 56 7.47 30.52 -10.04
N MET A 57 7.07 30.33 -11.29
CA MET A 57 6.98 31.42 -12.27
C MET A 57 5.61 32.10 -12.26
N TRP A 58 5.60 33.43 -12.35
CA TRP A 58 4.37 34.23 -12.34
C TRP A 58 3.86 34.36 -13.78
N SER A 59 2.59 34.05 -14.00
CA SER A 59 1.97 34.10 -15.34
C SER A 59 1.23 35.41 -15.63
N CYS A 60 1.32 36.42 -14.75
CA CYS A 60 0.62 37.69 -14.90
C CYS A 60 1.33 38.67 -15.86
N ALA A 61 0.58 39.58 -16.49
CA ALA A 61 1.16 40.64 -17.31
C ALA A 61 2.13 41.51 -16.49
N GLY A 62 3.34 41.74 -17.02
CA GLY A 62 4.40 42.45 -16.31
C GLY A 62 5.18 41.60 -15.28
N ALA A 63 5.06 40.26 -15.32
CA ALA A 63 5.82 39.34 -14.45
C ALA A 63 7.33 39.58 -14.47
N ASP A 64 7.89 40.04 -15.60
CA ASP A 64 9.32 40.36 -15.74
C ASP A 64 9.81 41.41 -14.73
N ARG A 65 8.91 42.26 -14.21
CA ARG A 65 9.24 43.28 -13.20
C ARG A 65 9.18 42.73 -11.77
N LEU A 66 8.50 41.61 -11.56
CA LEU A 66 8.13 41.08 -10.23
C LEU A 66 8.90 39.81 -9.89
N GLN A 67 9.47 39.12 -10.88
CA GLN A 67 10.22 37.89 -10.69
C GLN A 67 11.64 38.02 -11.23
N THR A 68 12.60 37.45 -10.52
CA THR A 68 14.02 37.39 -10.92
C THR A 68 14.29 36.35 -12.03
N GLY A 69 13.26 35.74 -12.62
CA GLY A 69 13.38 34.64 -13.56
C GLY A 69 14.13 33.44 -12.97
N MET A 70 15.23 33.06 -13.62
CA MET A 70 16.10 31.96 -13.18
C MET A 70 17.28 32.43 -12.30
N ARG A 71 17.37 33.72 -11.97
CA ARG A 71 18.42 34.25 -11.11
C ARG A 71 18.15 33.83 -9.66
N VAL A 72 19.04 33.02 -9.09
CA VAL A 72 18.90 32.36 -7.78
C VAL A 72 17.66 31.45 -7.74
N PRO A 73 17.71 30.27 -8.39
CA PRO A 73 16.59 29.34 -8.43
C PRO A 73 16.49 28.60 -7.10
N LEU A 74 16.05 29.30 -6.05
CA LEU A 74 15.70 28.68 -4.78
C LEU A 74 14.29 28.12 -4.87
N GLU A 75 14.18 26.81 -4.81
CA GLU A 75 12.91 26.13 -5.00
C GLU A 75 12.12 26.08 -3.69
N SER A 76 10.83 26.39 -3.75
CA SER A 76 9.94 26.18 -2.61
C SER A 76 9.41 24.73 -2.64
N PRO A 77 9.29 24.05 -1.48
CA PRO A 77 8.66 22.73 -1.43
C PRO A 77 7.21 22.82 -1.90
N GLN A 78 6.76 21.89 -2.74
CA GLN A 78 5.41 21.88 -3.31
C GLN A 78 4.61 20.67 -2.88
N ASP A 79 4.95 19.48 -3.37
CA ASP A 79 4.15 18.28 -3.18
C ASP A 79 5.01 17.11 -2.67
N PRO A 80 4.53 16.34 -1.68
CA PRO A 80 5.17 15.11 -1.26
C PRO A 80 4.85 13.99 -2.25
N VAL A 81 5.86 13.19 -2.52
CA VAL A 81 5.93 12.15 -3.52
C VAL A 81 6.63 10.94 -2.93
N ALA A 82 6.20 9.77 -3.37
CA ALA A 82 6.81 8.52 -3.00
C ALA A 82 7.66 7.99 -4.14
N ARG A 83 8.91 7.66 -3.85
CA ARG A 83 9.80 6.97 -4.80
C ARG A 83 9.48 5.49 -4.77
N VAL A 84 9.27 4.90 -5.94
CA VAL A 84 8.92 3.48 -6.06
C VAL A 84 9.93 2.77 -6.94
N HIS A 85 10.30 1.57 -6.52
CA HIS A 85 11.15 0.68 -7.29
C HIS A 85 10.36 -0.41 -8.02
N ILE A 86 10.94 -0.97 -9.07
CA ILE A 86 10.38 -2.13 -9.78
C ILE A 86 10.09 -3.27 -8.80
N GLY A 87 8.87 -3.81 -8.87
CA GLY A 87 8.43 -4.90 -8.01
C GLY A 87 7.97 -4.48 -6.61
N GLN A 88 8.11 -3.21 -6.24
CA GLN A 88 7.57 -2.69 -4.98
C GLN A 88 6.05 -2.61 -5.02
N VAL A 89 5.42 -2.98 -3.90
CA VAL A 89 3.97 -2.98 -3.74
C VAL A 89 3.47 -1.57 -3.43
N ILE A 90 2.53 -1.05 -4.22
CA ILE A 90 1.89 0.26 -3.96
C ILE A 90 0.77 0.11 -2.94
N MET A 91 -0.21 -0.72 -3.28
CA MET A 91 -1.40 -0.96 -2.47
C MET A 91 -1.69 -2.44 -2.40
N SER A 92 -2.26 -2.85 -1.29
CA SER A 92 -2.63 -4.23 -1.02
C SER A 92 -4.01 -4.29 -0.40
N ILE A 93 -4.82 -5.23 -0.87
CA ILE A 93 -6.18 -5.47 -0.39
C ILE A 93 -6.25 -6.90 0.12
N CYS A 94 -6.76 -7.07 1.34
CA CYS A 94 -7.06 -8.37 1.93
C CYS A 94 -8.57 -8.58 1.89
N ILE A 95 -8.99 -9.71 1.33
CA ILE A 95 -10.40 -10.10 1.21
C ILE A 95 -10.58 -11.60 1.51
N LYS A 96 -11.84 -12.00 1.63
CA LYS A 96 -12.23 -13.42 1.54
C LYS A 96 -12.20 -13.87 0.07
N LEU A 97 -11.87 -15.13 -0.19
CA LEU A 97 -11.73 -15.65 -1.57
C LEU A 97 -12.97 -15.47 -2.46
N GLN A 98 -14.17 -15.40 -1.87
CA GLN A 98 -15.43 -15.20 -2.59
C GLN A 98 -15.44 -13.94 -3.47
N ASN A 99 -14.72 -12.89 -3.07
CA ASN A 99 -14.78 -11.56 -3.70
C ASN A 99 -13.56 -11.24 -4.58
N LYS A 100 -12.85 -12.27 -5.05
CA LYS A 100 -11.62 -12.13 -5.84
C LYS A 100 -11.80 -11.24 -7.08
N GLU A 101 -12.85 -11.48 -7.84
CA GLU A 101 -13.11 -10.74 -9.09
C GLU A 101 -13.34 -9.25 -8.83
N CYS A 102 -14.06 -8.92 -7.75
CA CYS A 102 -14.30 -7.55 -7.33
C CYS A 102 -12.99 -6.80 -7.02
N VAL A 103 -12.01 -7.47 -6.39
CA VAL A 103 -10.73 -6.83 -6.06
C VAL A 103 -9.88 -6.59 -7.29
N ILE A 104 -9.88 -7.54 -8.24
CA ILE A 104 -9.16 -7.36 -9.52
C ILE A 104 -9.71 -6.13 -10.25
N GLU A 105 -11.03 -5.94 -10.29
CA GLU A 105 -11.64 -4.75 -10.90
C GLU A 105 -11.37 -3.45 -10.12
N ALA A 106 -11.39 -3.50 -8.79
CA ALA A 106 -11.04 -2.36 -7.95
C ALA A 106 -9.59 -1.91 -8.18
N LEU A 107 -8.65 -2.86 -8.21
CA LEU A 107 -7.23 -2.62 -8.46
C LEU A 107 -6.98 -2.17 -9.91
N ARG A 108 -7.76 -2.67 -10.87
CA ARG A 108 -7.72 -2.19 -12.26
C ARG A 108 -8.16 -0.73 -12.35
N SER A 109 -9.18 -0.34 -11.60
CA SER A 109 -9.65 1.06 -11.56
C SER A 109 -8.63 1.98 -10.88
N ALA A 110 -8.03 1.53 -9.77
CA ALA A 110 -6.97 2.25 -9.07
C ALA A 110 -5.71 2.41 -9.92
N LYS A 111 -5.38 1.39 -10.73
CA LYS A 111 -4.25 1.39 -11.67
C LYS A 111 -4.25 2.62 -12.58
N PHE A 112 -5.42 3.03 -13.09
CA PHE A 112 -5.53 4.20 -13.97
C PHE A 112 -5.23 5.54 -13.29
N LYS A 113 -5.14 5.59 -11.96
CA LYS A 113 -4.78 6.79 -11.21
C LYS A 113 -3.27 6.93 -11.01
N CYS A 114 -2.53 5.83 -11.17
CA CYS A 114 -1.07 5.84 -11.06
C CYS A 114 -0.44 5.96 -12.46
N PRO A 115 0.57 6.82 -12.65
CA PRO A 115 1.36 6.82 -13.87
C PRO A 115 2.12 5.49 -14.05
N GLY A 116 2.45 5.20 -15.31
CA GLY A 116 3.24 4.02 -15.66
C GLY A 116 2.42 2.74 -15.82
N HIS A 117 3.12 1.61 -15.89
CA HIS A 117 2.51 0.29 -16.02
C HIS A 117 2.61 -0.47 -14.70
N GLN A 118 1.46 -0.84 -14.14
CA GLN A 118 1.37 -1.67 -12.94
C GLN A 118 0.78 -3.05 -13.28
N LYS A 119 1.15 -4.04 -12.48
CA LYS A 119 0.67 -5.42 -12.57
C LYS A 119 -0.11 -5.76 -11.32
N ILE A 120 -1.31 -6.30 -11.51
CA ILE A 120 -2.11 -6.87 -10.42
C ILE A 120 -1.60 -8.29 -10.19
N ARG A 121 -1.32 -8.65 -8.94
CA ARG A 121 -0.82 -9.98 -8.58
C ARG A 121 -1.56 -10.51 -7.35
N MET A 122 -1.93 -11.79 -7.44
CA MET A 122 -2.46 -12.56 -6.32
C MET A 122 -1.30 -13.06 -5.46
N SER A 123 -1.37 -12.81 -4.15
CA SER A 123 -0.44 -13.39 -3.18
C SER A 123 -0.82 -14.84 -2.87
N LYS A 124 0.19 -15.68 -2.62
CA LYS A 124 0.01 -16.97 -1.96
C LYS A 124 -0.02 -16.86 -0.43
N LYS A 125 0.28 -15.67 0.10
CA LYS A 125 0.34 -15.41 1.54
C LYS A 125 -1.05 -15.24 2.15
N TRP A 126 -1.18 -15.62 3.42
CA TRP A 126 -2.42 -15.43 4.16
C TRP A 126 -2.60 -13.97 4.57
N GLY A 127 -3.52 -13.26 3.92
CA GLY A 127 -3.73 -11.83 4.15
C GLY A 127 -2.41 -11.04 4.15
N PHE A 128 -2.24 -10.15 5.13
CA PHE A 128 -1.02 -9.31 5.25
C PHE A 128 0.13 -9.95 6.02
N THR A 129 0.08 -11.26 6.25
CA THR A 129 1.15 -11.98 6.96
C THR A 129 2.29 -12.35 6.03
N THR A 130 3.39 -12.83 6.62
CA THR A 130 4.53 -13.38 5.89
C THR A 130 4.31 -14.83 5.45
N PHE A 131 3.40 -15.55 6.11
CA PHE A 131 3.15 -16.98 5.94
C PHE A 131 2.31 -17.29 4.69
N ASN A 132 2.56 -18.45 4.09
CA ASN A 132 1.73 -18.98 3.01
C ASN A 132 0.35 -19.38 3.55
N ALA A 133 -0.69 -19.29 2.71
CA ALA A 133 -2.03 -19.70 3.09
C ALA A 133 -2.11 -21.19 3.45
N ASP A 134 -1.39 -22.03 2.70
CA ASP A 134 -1.39 -23.50 2.86
C ASP A 134 -0.82 -23.95 4.22
N GLU A 135 0.23 -23.27 4.70
CA GLU A 135 0.91 -23.58 5.97
C GLU A 135 0.27 -22.87 7.17
N PHE A 136 -0.63 -21.91 6.92
CA PHE A 136 -1.15 -21.03 7.96
C PHE A 136 -2.01 -21.80 8.96
N GLU A 137 -2.87 -22.69 8.49
CA GLU A 137 -3.76 -23.47 9.35
C GLU A 137 -2.98 -24.44 10.24
N ASP A 138 -1.96 -25.10 9.68
CA ASP A 138 -1.05 -25.98 10.42
C ASP A 138 -0.27 -25.23 11.51
N THR A 139 0.23 -24.03 11.20
CA THR A 139 1.02 -23.23 12.15
C THR A 139 0.16 -22.67 13.29
N VAL A 140 -1.11 -22.37 13.03
CA VAL A 140 -2.08 -22.02 14.07
C VAL A 140 -2.45 -23.25 14.91
N ALA A 141 -2.68 -24.41 14.29
CA ALA A 141 -2.97 -25.66 15.00
C ALA A 141 -1.82 -26.09 15.93
N LYS A 142 -0.57 -25.87 15.51
CA LYS A 142 0.64 -26.10 16.31
C LYS A 142 0.88 -25.05 17.41
N LYS A 143 -0.01 -24.05 17.54
CA LYS A 143 0.11 -22.90 18.45
C LYS A 143 1.41 -22.09 18.28
N TRP A 144 2.01 -22.07 17.09
CA TRP A 144 3.19 -21.23 16.81
C TRP A 144 2.85 -19.77 16.53
N LEU A 145 1.58 -19.49 16.25
CA LEU A 145 1.06 -18.16 15.98
C LEU A 145 -0.02 -17.79 16.98
N ILE A 146 0.16 -16.64 17.63
CA ILE A 146 -0.83 -16.06 18.55
C ILE A 146 -1.52 -14.90 17.84
N PRO A 147 -2.87 -14.84 17.85
CA PRO A 147 -3.59 -13.68 17.32
C PRO A 147 -3.28 -12.43 18.15
N ASP A 148 -2.88 -11.35 17.48
CA ASP A 148 -2.56 -10.05 18.10
C ASP A 148 -3.49 -8.96 17.55
N GLY A 149 -4.80 -9.26 17.60
CA GLY A 149 -5.86 -8.45 17.03
C GLY A 149 -5.78 -8.34 15.51
N TYR A 150 -4.97 -7.40 15.04
CA TYR A 150 -4.81 -7.11 13.62
C TYR A 150 -4.02 -8.19 12.86
N GLY A 151 -2.94 -8.68 13.48
CA GLY A 151 -2.01 -9.62 12.88
C GLY A 151 -1.79 -10.85 13.74
N PHE A 152 -0.66 -11.50 13.52
CA PHE A 152 -0.22 -12.65 14.29
C PHE A 152 1.18 -12.40 14.81
N LYS A 153 1.42 -12.78 16.06
CA LYS A 153 2.74 -12.85 16.66
C LYS A 153 3.26 -14.26 16.51
N TYR A 154 4.43 -14.40 15.90
CA TYR A 154 5.17 -15.66 15.87
C TYR A 154 5.82 -15.90 17.23
N ILE A 155 5.66 -17.10 17.79
CA ILE A 155 6.34 -17.52 19.01
C ILE A 155 7.71 -18.10 18.60
N PRO A 156 8.84 -17.43 18.92
CA PRO A 156 10.17 -17.90 18.55
C PRO A 156 10.66 -18.93 19.55
N ASN A 157 11.27 -20.04 19.09
CA ASN A 157 11.80 -21.16 19.90
C ASN A 157 12.93 -20.80 20.91
N HIS A 158 13.09 -19.52 21.23
CA HIS A 158 14.14 -18.94 22.04
C HIS A 158 13.53 -17.89 22.98
N GLY A 159 14.10 -17.74 24.17
CA GLY A 159 13.68 -16.74 25.17
C GLY A 159 13.52 -17.35 26.56
N PRO A 160 13.15 -16.54 27.57
CA PRO A 160 12.94 -17.01 28.93
C PRO A 160 11.84 -18.06 29.01
N LEU A 161 12.14 -19.19 29.68
CA LEU A 161 11.25 -20.35 29.74
C LEU A 161 9.92 -20.04 30.44
N ASP A 162 9.93 -19.15 31.44
CA ASP A 162 8.74 -18.71 32.17
C ASP A 162 7.69 -18.08 31.25
N LYS A 163 8.14 -17.24 30.30
CA LYS A 163 7.25 -16.63 29.31
C LYS A 163 6.70 -17.67 28.35
N TRP A 164 7.50 -18.68 28.01
CA TRP A 164 7.07 -19.79 27.18
C TRP A 164 5.97 -20.61 27.85
N LEU A 165 6.12 -20.97 29.12
CA LEU A 165 5.10 -21.71 29.88
C LEU A 165 3.75 -21.00 29.92
N VAL A 166 3.74 -19.67 30.14
CA VAL A 166 2.51 -18.87 30.16
C VAL A 166 1.78 -18.87 28.81
N LEU A 167 2.50 -18.97 27.69
CA LEU A 167 1.90 -18.97 26.35
C LEU A 167 1.31 -20.33 25.94
N TYR A 168 1.79 -21.42 26.53
CA TYR A 168 1.35 -22.79 26.23
C TYR A 168 0.34 -23.36 27.22
N SER A 169 0.22 -22.76 28.41
CA SER A 169 -0.87 -23.02 29.36
C SER A 169 -2.22 -22.60 28.81
#